data_AF-A0A7C5TPY1-F1
#
_entry.id   AF-A0A7C5TPY1-F1
#
_cell.length_a   1.000
_cell.length_b   1.000
_cell.length_c   1.000
_cell.angle_alpha   90.00
_cell.angle_beta   90.00
_cell.angle_gamma   90.00
#
_symmetry.space_group_name_H-M   'P 1'
#
loop_
_entity.id
_entity.type
_entity.pdbx_description
1 polymer ?
#
loop_
_entity_poly.entity_id
_entity_poly.type
_entity_poly.pdbx_seq_one_letter_code
_entity_poly.pdbx_strand_id
1 'polypeptide(L)'
;MNIGKMIMPAIIVGVLVAVLNGVLSLVSIIPFLGCIVAPLNLCLCFVLPVAGGMAAAMLYGRGASLDVVSGAVVGALAGIVGGILSPIVGFLVGLLNNALGVGMSAVQGAAAEDLLAQAGVGLAAGIGGALLGIVVGVFLGAVLGAVGGAIMGAVGGGKK
;
A
#
# COMPACT_ATOMS: atom_id res chain seq x y z
N MET A 1 20.55 -18.60 -6.08
CA MET A 1 19.65 -17.43 -5.88
C MET A 1 20.26 -16.57 -4.76
N ASN A 2 20.71 -15.35 -5.05
CA ASN A 2 21.33 -14.48 -4.03
C ASN A 2 20.27 -13.57 -3.41
N ILE A 3 19.65 -14.03 -2.33
CA ILE A 3 18.58 -13.32 -1.59
C ILE A 3 19.01 -11.88 -1.21
N GLY A 4 20.29 -11.67 -0.86
CA GLY A 4 20.80 -10.33 -0.54
C GLY A 4 20.68 -9.30 -1.67
N LYS A 5 20.71 -9.73 -2.94
CA LYS A 5 20.54 -8.83 -4.10
C LYS A 5 19.07 -8.56 -4.46
N MET A 6 18.15 -9.33 -3.88
CA MET A 6 16.70 -9.25 -4.13
C MET A 6 15.98 -8.29 -3.17
N ILE A 7 16.55 -8.10 -1.99
CA ILE A 7 15.96 -7.30 -0.91
C ILE A 7 15.90 -5.81 -1.27
N MET A 8 16.98 -5.24 -1.80
CA MET A 8 17.03 -3.81 -2.10
C MET A 8 15.99 -3.34 -3.14
N PRO A 9 15.82 -4.03 -4.30
CA PRO A 9 14.74 -3.70 -5.24
C PRO A 9 13.35 -3.89 -4.63
N ALA A 10 13.15 -4.93 -3.83
CA ALA A 10 11.87 -5.19 -3.18
C ALA A 10 11.48 -4.09 -2.18
N ILE A 11 12.44 -3.61 -1.38
CA ILE A 11 12.20 -2.52 -0.42
C ILE A 11 11.87 -1.22 -1.15
N ILE A 12 12.67 -0.85 -2.17
CA ILE A 12 12.46 0.41 -2.91
C ILE A 12 11.06 0.45 -3.51
N VAL A 13 10.64 -0.63 -4.17
CA VAL A 13 9.33 -0.67 -4.83
C VAL A 13 8.19 -0.84 -3.83
N GLY A 14 8.38 -1.63 -2.77
CA GLY A 14 7.39 -1.75 -1.70
C GLY A 14 7.09 -0.42 -1.01
N VAL A 15 8.11 0.39 -0.75
CA VAL A 15 7.94 1.77 -0.23
C VAL A 15 7.20 2.64 -1.24
N LEU A 16 7.56 2.57 -2.53
CA LEU A 16 6.91 3.35 -3.59
C LEU A 16 5.42 3.03 -3.72
N VAL A 17 5.04 1.75 -3.66
CA VAL A 17 3.65 1.29 -3.68
C VAL A 17 2.90 1.79 -2.43
N ALA A 18 3.53 1.78 -1.26
CA ALA A 18 2.93 2.31 -0.04
C ALA A 18 2.71 3.83 -0.09
N VAL A 19 3.68 4.58 -0.63
CA VAL A 19 3.55 6.04 -0.82
C VAL A 19 2.44 6.36 -1.82
N LEU A 20 2.38 5.66 -2.96
CA LEU A 20 1.31 5.83 -3.95
C LEU A 20 -0.08 5.59 -3.34
N ASN A 21 -0.23 4.51 -2.57
CA ASN A 21 -1.48 4.24 -1.84
C ASN A 21 -1.81 5.34 -0.82
N GLY A 22 -0.80 5.84 -0.09
CA GLY A 22 -0.97 6.97 0.83
C GLY A 22 -1.46 8.24 0.14
N VAL A 23 -0.86 8.59 -1.01
CA VAL A 23 -1.28 9.74 -1.81
C VAL A 23 -2.72 9.58 -2.31
N LEU A 24 -3.10 8.38 -2.77
CA LEU A 24 -4.49 8.09 -3.16
C LEU A 24 -5.48 8.24 -1.98
N SER A 25 -5.08 7.82 -0.78
CA SER A 25 -5.86 8.01 0.44
C SER A 25 -6.05 9.50 0.77
N LEU A 26 -5.04 10.33 0.53
CA LEU A 26 -5.13 11.79 0.66
C LEU A 26 -6.09 12.44 -0.35
N VAL A 27 -6.15 11.97 -1.59
CA VAL A 27 -7.10 12.48 -2.60
C VAL A 27 -8.56 12.16 -2.22
N SER A 28 -8.76 11.05 -1.50
CA SER A 28 -10.07 10.61 -1.01
C SER A 28 -10.66 11.53 0.07
N ILE A 29 -9.87 12.46 0.61
CA ILE A 29 -10.30 13.47 1.61
C ILE A 29 -11.26 14.48 0.99
N ILE A 30 -11.17 14.73 -0.32
CA ILE A 30 -12.07 15.67 -1.00
C ILE A 30 -13.37 14.93 -1.35
N PRO A 31 -14.52 15.24 -0.72
CA PRO A 31 -15.74 14.42 -0.78
C PRO A 31 -16.28 14.18 -2.20
N PHE A 32 -16.13 15.16 -3.11
CA PHE A 32 -16.52 14.99 -4.52
C PHE A 32 -15.58 14.08 -5.31
N LEU A 33 -14.29 14.09 -5.01
CA LEU A 33 -13.34 13.14 -5.62
C LEU A 33 -13.44 11.76 -4.96
N GLY A 34 -13.74 11.67 -3.67
CA GLY A 34 -13.88 10.41 -2.94
C GLY A 34 -14.90 9.45 -3.55
N CYS A 35 -16.03 9.95 -4.05
CA CYS A 35 -17.06 9.11 -4.70
C CYS A 35 -16.59 8.52 -6.05
N ILE A 36 -15.77 9.25 -6.81
CA ILE A 36 -15.22 8.79 -8.10
C ILE A 36 -13.99 7.90 -7.86
N VAL A 37 -13.20 8.26 -6.85
CA VAL A 37 -11.95 7.57 -6.49
C VAL A 37 -12.23 6.26 -5.74
N ALA A 38 -13.34 6.11 -5.02
CA ALA A 38 -13.67 4.87 -4.30
C ALA A 38 -13.69 3.60 -5.19
N PRO A 39 -14.40 3.54 -6.33
CA PRO A 39 -14.36 2.38 -7.22
C PRO A 39 -12.99 2.22 -7.90
N LEU A 40 -12.32 3.33 -8.23
CA LEU A 40 -10.96 3.34 -8.77
C LEU A 40 -9.94 2.79 -7.77
N ASN A 41 -10.10 3.10 -6.49
CA ASN A 41 -9.24 2.65 -5.41
C ASN A 41 -9.36 1.13 -5.27
N LEU A 42 -10.58 0.58 -5.34
CA LEU A 42 -10.82 -0.87 -5.30
C LEU A 42 -10.09 -1.60 -6.46
N CYS A 43 -10.13 -1.05 -7.68
CA CYS A 43 -9.36 -1.57 -8.81
C CYS A 43 -7.84 -1.42 -8.60
N LEU A 44 -7.40 -0.26 -8.11
CA LEU A 44 -6.00 0.03 -7.86
C LEU A 44 -5.40 -0.82 -6.74
N CYS A 45 -6.20 -1.32 -5.79
CA CYS A 45 -5.79 -2.30 -4.78
C CYS A 45 -5.20 -3.57 -5.39
N PHE A 46 -5.65 -3.97 -6.58
CA PHE A 46 -5.14 -5.14 -7.29
C PHE A 46 -4.03 -4.78 -8.27
N VAL A 47 -4.16 -3.65 -8.96
CA VAL A 47 -3.21 -3.22 -9.99
C VAL A 47 -1.89 -2.74 -9.40
N LEU A 48 -1.91 -1.99 -8.29
CA LEU A 48 -0.70 -1.42 -7.70
C LEU A 48 0.27 -2.49 -7.17
N PRO A 49 -0.16 -3.52 -6.43
CA PRO A 49 0.73 -4.59 -6.00
C PRO A 49 1.29 -5.40 -7.17
N VAL A 50 0.49 -5.66 -8.21
CA VAL A 50 0.95 -6.35 -9.43
C VAL A 50 1.99 -5.50 -10.17
N ALA A 51 1.70 -4.22 -10.43
CA ALA A 51 2.63 -3.30 -11.08
C ALA A 51 3.91 -3.11 -10.25
N GLY A 52 3.79 -3.04 -8.93
CA GLY A 52 4.93 -3.04 -8.00
C GLY A 52 5.75 -4.32 -8.11
N GLY A 53 5.12 -5.49 -8.14
CA GLY A 53 5.80 -6.77 -8.36
C GLY A 53 6.57 -6.80 -9.68
N MET A 54 5.97 -6.30 -10.76
CA MET A 54 6.59 -6.17 -12.08
C MET A 54 7.82 -5.23 -12.05
N ALA A 55 7.68 -4.06 -11.44
CA ALA A 55 8.76 -3.07 -11.34
C ALA A 55 9.93 -3.58 -10.49
N ALA A 56 9.66 -4.30 -9.40
CA ALA A 56 10.69 -4.90 -8.55
C ALA A 56 11.47 -5.99 -9.31
N ALA A 57 10.77 -6.83 -10.07
CA ALA A 57 11.39 -7.82 -10.95
C ALA A 57 12.24 -7.15 -12.06
N MET A 58 11.76 -6.08 -12.70
CA MET A 58 12.57 -5.31 -13.68
C MET A 58 13.87 -4.77 -13.09
N LEU A 59 13.82 -4.20 -11.89
CA LEU A 59 15.01 -3.68 -11.21
C LEU A 59 16.00 -4.79 -10.86
N TYR A 60 15.52 -5.96 -10.45
CA TYR A 60 16.37 -7.12 -10.24
C TYR A 60 17.00 -7.62 -11.56
N GLY A 61 16.22 -7.65 -12.64
CA GLY A 61 16.68 -8.06 -13.98
C GLY A 61 17.72 -7.16 -14.63
N ARG A 62 17.89 -5.92 -14.14
CA ARG A 62 19.00 -5.05 -14.58
C ARG A 62 20.36 -5.50 -14.05
N GLY A 63 20.39 -6.31 -12.99
CA GLY A 63 21.62 -6.79 -12.36
C GLY A 63 21.82 -8.31 -12.39
N ALA A 64 20.85 -9.08 -12.89
CA ALA A 64 20.88 -10.55 -12.92
C ALA A 64 19.95 -11.12 -14.01
N SER A 65 20.11 -12.40 -14.36
CA SER A 65 19.15 -13.11 -15.20
C SER A 65 17.81 -13.27 -14.47
N LEU A 66 16.73 -12.85 -15.13
CA LEU A 66 15.36 -13.02 -14.65
C LEU A 66 14.81 -14.38 -15.08
N ASP A 67 14.54 -15.24 -14.13
CA ASP A 67 13.61 -16.35 -14.31
C ASP A 67 12.27 -16.04 -13.62
N VAL A 68 11.25 -16.83 -13.97
CA VAL A 68 9.89 -16.69 -13.42
C VAL A 68 9.89 -16.80 -11.90
N VAL A 69 10.70 -17.70 -11.36
CA VAL A 69 10.76 -17.98 -9.92
C VAL A 69 11.41 -16.82 -9.16
N SER A 70 12.56 -16.30 -9.61
CA SER A 70 13.20 -15.15 -8.98
C SER A 70 12.33 -13.91 -9.11
N GLY A 71 11.70 -13.69 -10.26
CA GLY A 71 10.73 -12.61 -10.45
C GLY A 71 9.59 -12.68 -9.44
N ALA A 72 8.97 -13.85 -9.29
CA ALA A 72 7.89 -14.08 -8.33
C ALA A 72 8.33 -13.80 -6.87
N VAL A 73 9.53 -14.25 -6.48
CA VAL A 73 10.05 -14.04 -5.12
C VAL A 73 10.34 -12.56 -4.84
N VAL A 74 10.96 -11.83 -5.78
CA VAL A 74 11.19 -10.38 -5.61
C VAL A 74 9.87 -9.62 -5.56
N GLY A 75 8.93 -9.99 -6.43
CA GLY A 75 7.61 -9.37 -6.47
C GLY A 75 6.82 -9.62 -5.19
N ALA A 76 6.86 -10.85 -4.64
CA ALA A 76 6.23 -11.19 -3.37
C ALA A 76 6.80 -10.36 -2.22
N LEU A 77 8.13 -10.24 -2.13
CA LEU A 77 8.82 -9.41 -1.13
C LEU A 77 8.42 -7.93 -1.26
N ALA A 78 8.36 -7.39 -2.47
CA ALA A 78 7.93 -6.01 -2.70
C ALA A 78 6.47 -5.79 -2.27
N GLY A 79 5.61 -6.75 -2.57
CA GLY A 79 4.22 -6.74 -2.16
C GLY A 79 4.01 -6.86 -0.66
N ILE A 80 4.80 -7.66 0.05
CA ILE A 80 4.79 -7.74 1.52
C ILE A 80 5.20 -6.40 2.12
N VAL A 81 6.31 -5.81 1.64
CA VAL A 81 6.79 -4.52 2.15
C VAL A 81 5.74 -3.42 1.91
N GLY A 82 5.14 -3.37 0.73
CA GLY A 82 4.04 -2.45 0.44
C GLY A 82 2.79 -2.71 1.29
N GLY A 83 2.48 -3.98 1.53
CA GLY A 83 1.36 -4.43 2.36
C GLY A 83 1.48 -4.09 3.85
N ILE A 84 2.71 -4.01 4.37
CA ILE A 84 2.97 -3.55 5.75
C ILE A 84 2.92 -2.03 5.84
N LEU A 85 3.53 -1.33 4.88
CA LEU A 85 3.69 0.12 4.95
C LEU A 85 2.41 0.88 4.57
N SER A 86 1.64 0.38 3.59
CA SER A 86 0.42 1.06 3.12
C SER A 86 -0.63 1.30 4.22
N PRO A 87 -0.95 0.31 5.09
CA PRO A 87 -1.89 0.52 6.20
C PRO A 87 -1.34 1.44 7.29
N ILE A 88 -0.02 1.47 7.51
CA ILE A 88 0.62 2.41 8.45
C ILE A 88 0.45 3.84 7.93
N VAL A 89 0.69 4.07 6.64
CA VAL A 89 0.46 5.38 6.02
C VAL A 89 -1.03 5.74 6.03
N GLY A 90 -1.92 4.78 5.73
CA GLY A 90 -3.36 4.96 5.79
C GLY A 90 -3.86 5.30 7.20
N PHE A 91 -3.28 4.70 8.23
CA PHE A 91 -3.56 5.02 9.63
C PHE A 91 -3.15 6.45 9.99
N LEU A 92 -1.96 6.88 9.57
CA LEU A 92 -1.49 8.26 9.79
C LEU A 92 -2.39 9.29 9.09
N VAL A 93 -2.82 9.00 7.85
CA VAL A 93 -3.77 9.83 7.11
C VAL A 93 -5.15 9.83 7.79
N GLY A 94 -5.61 8.68 8.28
CA GLY A 94 -6.86 8.56 9.04
C GLY A 94 -6.84 9.35 10.35
N LEU A 95 -5.72 9.32 11.08
CA LEU A 95 -5.47 10.14 12.27
C LEU A 95 -5.52 11.63 11.94
N LEU A 96 -4.86 12.05 10.85
CA LEU A 96 -4.87 13.44 10.40
C LEU A 96 -6.29 13.90 10.04
N ASN A 97 -7.06 13.07 9.35
CA ASN A 97 -8.47 13.35 9.04
C ASN A 97 -9.34 13.46 10.28
N ASN A 98 -9.13 12.58 11.26
CA ASN A 98 -9.87 12.62 12.50
C ASN A 98 -9.56 13.90 13.29
N ALA A 99 -8.27 14.27 13.38
CA ALA A 99 -7.83 15.51 14.01
C ALA A 99 -8.40 16.77 13.31
N LEU A 100 -8.43 16.79 11.98
CA LEU A 100 -9.06 17.87 11.20
C LEU A 100 -10.58 17.94 11.45
N GLY A 101 -11.26 16.80 11.51
CA GLY A 101 -12.70 16.73 11.80
C GLY A 101 -13.05 17.21 13.21
N VAL A 102 -12.26 16.79 14.21
CA VAL A 102 -12.37 17.27 15.60
C VAL A 102 -12.10 18.77 15.68
N GLY A 103 -11.08 19.28 14.97
CA GLY A 103 -10.76 20.70 14.90
C GLY A 103 -11.89 21.54 14.29
N MET A 104 -12.50 21.09 13.19
CA MET A 104 -13.65 21.78 12.59
C MET A 104 -14.88 21.74 13.51
N SER A 105 -15.14 20.62 14.18
CA SER A 105 -16.28 20.47 15.09
C SER A 105 -16.11 21.36 16.33
N ALA A 106 -14.88 21.52 16.83
CA ALA A 106 -14.56 22.45 17.90
C ALA A 106 -14.79 23.91 17.49
N VAL A 107 -14.45 24.29 16.26
CA VAL A 107 -14.73 25.63 15.70
C VAL A 107 -16.24 25.87 15.54
N GLN A 108 -17.02 24.81 15.31
CA GLN A 108 -18.49 24.87 15.22
C GLN A 108 -19.19 24.87 16.59
N GLY A 109 -18.44 24.87 17.70
CA GLY A 109 -18.99 24.94 19.05
C GLY A 109 -19.46 23.60 19.62
N ALA A 110 -18.95 22.47 19.11
CA ALA A 110 -19.25 21.16 19.66
C ALA A 110 -18.80 21.03 21.13
N ALA A 111 -19.57 20.30 21.92
CA ALA A 111 -19.23 20.03 23.32
C ALA A 111 -17.94 19.20 23.42
N ALA A 112 -17.14 19.47 24.46
CA ALA A 112 -15.87 18.78 24.68
C ALA A 112 -16.03 17.25 24.80
N GLU A 113 -17.17 16.79 25.33
CA GLU A 113 -17.52 15.37 25.51
C GLU A 113 -17.71 14.66 24.16
N ASP A 114 -18.38 15.32 23.20
CA ASP A 114 -18.59 14.79 21.85
C ASP A 114 -17.28 14.73 21.06
N LEU A 115 -16.42 15.75 21.20
CA LEU A 115 -15.10 15.78 20.57
C LEU A 115 -14.21 14.64 21.08
N LEU A 116 -14.25 14.36 22.39
CA LEU A 116 -13.44 13.33 23.04
C LEU A 116 -13.96 11.93 22.68
N ALA A 117 -15.27 11.74 22.59
CA ALA A 117 -15.88 10.52 22.09
C ALA A 117 -15.52 10.26 20.62
N GLN A 118 -15.58 11.28 19.77
CA GLN A 118 -15.24 11.18 18.35
C GLN A 118 -13.76 10.85 18.11
N ALA A 119 -12.85 11.48 18.88
CA ALA A 119 -11.43 11.18 18.84
C ALA A 119 -11.14 9.74 19.33
N GLY A 120 -11.82 9.29 20.39
CA GLY A 120 -11.64 7.95 20.95
C GLY A 120 -12.11 6.83 20.00
N VAL A 121 -13.29 6.97 19.41
CA VAL A 121 -13.81 6.04 18.39
C VAL A 121 -12.92 6.05 17.15
N GLY A 122 -12.45 7.23 16.75
CA GLY A 122 -11.50 7.41 15.66
C GLY A 122 -10.20 6.65 15.83
N LEU A 123 -9.60 6.77 17.01
CA LEU A 123 -8.34 6.10 17.33
C LEU A 123 -8.51 4.58 17.40
N ALA A 124 -9.58 4.10 18.05
CA ALA A 124 -9.87 2.67 18.17
C ALA A 124 -10.14 2.02 16.80
N ALA A 125 -10.97 2.65 15.97
CA ALA A 125 -11.24 2.20 14.61
C ALA A 125 -9.98 2.30 13.72
N GLY A 126 -9.16 3.33 13.91
CA GLY A 126 -7.89 3.50 13.20
C GLY A 126 -6.90 2.38 13.50
N ILE A 127 -6.68 2.04 14.78
CA ILE A 127 -5.75 0.97 15.18
C ILE A 127 -6.26 -0.39 14.68
N GLY A 128 -7.55 -0.68 14.87
CA GLY A 128 -8.16 -1.92 14.38
C GLY A 128 -8.07 -2.06 12.87
N GLY A 129 -8.35 -0.97 12.13
CA GLY A 129 -8.24 -0.92 10.68
C GLY A 129 -6.80 -1.05 10.17
N ALA A 130 -5.83 -0.45 10.87
CA ALA A 130 -4.41 -0.57 10.53
C ALA A 130 -3.91 -2.01 10.68
N LEU A 131 -4.25 -2.68 11.78
CA LEU A 131 -3.84 -4.07 12.04
C LEU A 131 -4.47 -5.04 11.03
N LEU A 132 -5.77 -4.93 10.79
CA LEU A 132 -6.45 -5.70 9.75
C LEU A 132 -5.87 -5.40 8.36
N GLY A 133 -5.61 -4.13 8.07
CA GLY A 133 -4.98 -3.69 6.83
C GLY A 133 -3.59 -4.29 6.63
N ILE A 134 -2.77 -4.42 7.67
CA ILE A 134 -1.46 -5.07 7.61
C ILE A 134 -1.62 -6.55 7.28
N VAL A 135 -2.50 -7.26 7.98
CA VAL A 135 -2.71 -8.70 7.73
C VAL A 135 -3.16 -8.91 6.28
N VAL A 136 -4.23 -8.24 5.87
CA VAL A 136 -4.79 -8.36 4.52
C VAL A 136 -3.78 -7.88 3.46
N GLY A 137 -3.12 -6.76 3.71
CA GLY A 137 -2.13 -6.15 2.81
C GLY A 137 -0.90 -7.01 2.62
N VAL A 138 -0.40 -7.68 3.66
CA VAL A 138 0.72 -8.62 3.56
C VAL A 138 0.33 -9.81 2.70
N PHE A 139 -0.84 -10.44 2.94
CA PHE A 139 -1.27 -11.61 2.17
C PHE A 139 -1.57 -11.25 0.71
N LEU A 140 -2.40 -10.25 0.47
CA LEU A 140 -2.74 -9.83 -0.91
C LEU A 140 -1.53 -9.23 -1.62
N GLY A 141 -0.73 -8.42 -0.93
CA GLY A 141 0.51 -7.86 -1.45
C GLY A 141 1.49 -8.95 -1.86
N ALA A 142 1.72 -9.96 -1.02
CA ALA A 142 2.59 -11.09 -1.34
C ALA A 142 2.12 -11.82 -2.61
N VAL A 143 0.83 -12.16 -2.69
CA VAL A 143 0.27 -12.93 -3.81
C VAL A 143 0.28 -12.13 -5.10
N LEU A 144 -0.26 -10.91 -5.08
CA LEU A 144 -0.36 -10.06 -6.26
C LEU A 144 1.02 -9.56 -6.72
N GLY A 145 1.89 -9.24 -5.77
CA GLY A 145 3.29 -8.94 -6.02
C GLY A 145 4.01 -10.11 -6.68
N ALA A 146 3.80 -11.34 -6.20
CA ALA A 146 4.36 -12.55 -6.81
C ALA A 146 3.88 -12.74 -8.25
N VAL A 147 2.58 -12.52 -8.50
CA VAL A 147 1.99 -12.59 -9.85
C VAL A 147 2.67 -11.58 -10.78
N GLY A 148 2.76 -10.31 -10.36
CA GLY A 148 3.45 -9.27 -11.15
C GLY A 148 4.92 -9.60 -11.41
N GLY A 149 5.62 -10.08 -10.39
CA GLY A 149 7.01 -10.50 -10.51
C GLY A 149 7.20 -11.69 -11.45
N ALA A 150 6.31 -12.68 -11.40
CA ALA A 150 6.31 -13.85 -12.26
C ALA A 150 6.06 -13.48 -13.73
N ILE A 151 5.10 -12.59 -13.99
CA ILE A 151 4.81 -12.07 -15.33
C ILE A 151 6.06 -11.42 -15.92
N MET A 152 6.74 -10.55 -15.16
CA MET A 152 7.97 -9.92 -15.64
C MET A 152 9.14 -10.89 -15.78
N GLY A 153 9.23 -11.91 -14.93
CA GLY A 153 10.21 -13.00 -15.10
C GLY A 153 9.96 -13.81 -16.38
N ALA A 154 8.70 -14.06 -16.73
CA ALA A 154 8.33 -14.77 -17.97
C ALA A 154 8.57 -13.93 -19.23
N VAL A 155 8.22 -12.64 -19.19
CA VAL A 155 8.38 -11.71 -20.32
C VAL A 155 9.84 -11.28 -20.50
N GLY A 156 10.57 -11.08 -19.40
CA GLY A 156 11.99 -10.70 -19.40
C GLY A 156 12.94 -11.87 -19.67
N GLY A 157 12.58 -13.09 -19.27
CA GLY A 157 13.36 -14.30 -19.48
C GLY A 157 13.46 -14.77 -20.94
N GLY A 158 12.65 -14.19 -21.84
CA GLY A 158 12.72 -14.43 -23.29
C GLY A 158 13.84 -13.67 -24.01
N LYS A 159 14.51 -12.72 -23.35
CA LYS A 159 15.70 -12.04 -23.89
C LYS A 159 16.97 -12.72 -23.34
N LYS A 160 17.34 -13.84 -23.95
CA LYS A 160 18.69 -14.39 -23.89
C LYS A 160 19.40 -14.09 -25.19
#